data_AF-A0A7W2L0W8-F1
#
_entry.id   AF-A0A7W2L0W8-F1
#
_cell.length_a   1.000
_cell.length_b   1.000
_cell.length_c   1.000
_cell.angle_alpha   90.00
_cell.angle_beta   90.00
_cell.angle_gamma   90.00
#
_symmetry.space_group_name_H-M   'P 1'
#
loop_
_entity.id
_entity.type
_entity.pdbx_description
1 polymer ?
#
loop_
_entity_poly.entity_id
_entity_poly.type
_entity_poly.pdbx_seq_one_letter_code
_entity_poly.pdbx_strand_id
1 'polypeptide(L)'
;MHSLARTTAELRSTLRELMAHEISNPDEDPHLSGVLFFCATDERTRQLIERIELLASEVFFDTCGRAIAHRMRAAAIEGVCIRQKRSAPADETVIHIALPGKRYITVSTARF
;
A
#
# COMPACT_ATOMS: atom_id res chain seq x y z
N MET A 1 11.51 -14.64 -10.98
CA MET A 1 10.43 -13.67 -11.26
C MET A 1 9.12 -14.27 -10.80
N HIS A 2 8.47 -13.73 -9.77
CA HIS A 2 7.11 -14.16 -9.40
C HIS A 2 6.15 -13.78 -10.53
N SER A 3 5.21 -14.66 -10.86
CA SER A 3 4.12 -14.28 -11.77
C SER A 3 3.31 -13.16 -11.12
N LEU A 4 2.92 -12.15 -11.90
CA LEU A 4 2.09 -11.02 -11.43
C LEU A 4 0.84 -11.49 -10.67
N ALA A 5 0.24 -12.60 -11.10
CA ALA A 5 -0.92 -13.19 -10.43
C ALA A 5 -0.60 -13.64 -8.99
N ARG A 6 0.60 -14.21 -8.78
CA ARG A 6 1.08 -14.61 -7.46
C ARG A 6 1.35 -13.38 -6.59
N THR A 7 2.05 -12.37 -7.11
CA THR A 7 2.31 -11.12 -6.35
C THR A 7 1.01 -10.41 -5.98
N THR A 8 0.02 -10.39 -6.88
CA THR A 8 -1.30 -9.82 -6.60
C THR A 8 -2.05 -10.63 -5.53
N ALA A 9 -1.96 -11.97 -5.56
CA ALA A 9 -2.56 -12.82 -4.54
C ALA A 9 -1.89 -12.65 -3.17
N GLU A 10 -0.56 -12.54 -3.13
CA GLU A 10 0.21 -12.23 -1.92
C GLU A 10 -0.19 -10.87 -1.35
N LEU A 11 -0.28 -9.82 -2.19
CA LEU A 11 -0.71 -8.49 -1.75
C LEU A 11 -2.11 -8.52 -1.12
N ARG A 12 -3.05 -9.23 -1.74
CA ARG A 12 -4.40 -9.41 -1.20
C ARG A 12 -4.39 -10.17 0.12
N SER A 13 -3.54 -11.19 0.27
CA SER A 13 -3.38 -11.92 1.52
C SER A 13 -2.86 -11.01 2.62
N THR A 14 -1.78 -10.28 2.36
CA THR A 14 -1.17 -9.38 3.34
C THR A 14 -2.11 -8.24 3.75
N LEU A 15 -2.89 -7.68 2.82
CA LEU A 15 -3.92 -6.69 3.15
C LEU A 15 -5.00 -7.27 4.07
N ARG A 16 -5.42 -8.53 3.86
CA ARG A 16 -6.38 -9.19 4.76
C ARG A 16 -5.77 -9.48 6.12
N GLU A 17 -4.51 -9.90 6.17
CA GLU A 17 -3.79 -10.11 7.43
C GLU A 17 -3.68 -8.81 8.24
N LEU A 18 -3.37 -7.68 7.58
CA LEU A 18 -3.37 -6.37 8.23
C LEU A 18 -4.76 -5.99 8.73
N MET A 19 -5.82 -6.30 7.98
CA MET A 19 -7.20 -5.99 8.38
C MET A 19 -7.75 -6.89 9.48
N ALA A 20 -7.23 -8.11 9.61
CA ALA A 20 -7.54 -9.00 10.72
C ALA A 20 -6.68 -8.74 11.97
N HIS A 21 -5.63 -7.94 11.83
CA HIS A 21 -4.73 -7.57 12.90
C HIS A 21 -5.19 -6.28 13.59
N GLU A 22 -5.03 -6.22 14.92
CA GLU A 22 -5.20 -4.98 15.67
C GLU A 22 -4.00 -4.08 15.40
N ILE A 23 -4.14 -3.18 14.42
CA ILE A 23 -3.09 -2.23 14.03
C ILE A 23 -2.70 -1.36 15.23
N SER A 24 -1.49 -1.55 15.75
CA SER A 24 -0.90 -0.65 16.73
C SER A 24 -0.60 0.69 16.07
N ASN A 25 -1.21 1.76 16.58
CA ASN A 25 -1.00 3.12 16.09
C ASN A 25 -1.10 4.10 17.27
N PRO A 26 -0.08 4.12 18.16
CA PRO A 26 -0.14 4.88 19.41
C PRO A 26 -0.19 6.39 19.20
N ASP A 27 0.38 6.89 18.10
CA ASP A 27 0.41 8.31 17.75
C ASP A 27 -0.84 8.76 16.97
N GLU A 28 -1.79 7.83 16.75
CA GLU A 28 -2.99 8.05 15.95
C GLU A 28 -2.71 8.62 14.55
N ASP A 29 -1.54 8.32 13.97
CA ASP A 29 -1.13 8.83 12.66
C ASP A 29 -2.08 8.27 11.58
N PRO A 30 -2.73 9.11 10.76
CA PRO A 30 -3.53 8.61 9.65
C PRO A 30 -2.66 7.94 8.56
N HIS A 31 -1.38 8.29 8.46
CA HIS A 31 -0.42 7.69 7.55
C HIS A 31 0.34 6.55 8.24
N LEU A 32 -0.05 5.32 7.92
CA LEU A 32 0.54 4.12 8.51
C LEU A 32 1.81 3.70 7.77
N SER A 33 2.71 4.63 7.44
CA SER A 33 4.03 4.26 6.94
C SER A 33 5.06 5.37 7.15
N GLY A 34 6.32 5.01 6.96
CA GLY A 34 7.46 5.88 7.21
C GLY A 34 8.06 5.68 8.59
N VAL A 35 9.24 6.27 8.76
CA VAL A 35 10.15 6.00 9.89
C VAL A 35 9.48 6.28 11.24
N LEU A 36 8.76 7.40 11.38
CA LEU A 36 8.14 7.78 12.65
C LEU A 36 7.09 6.75 13.10
N PHE A 37 6.19 6.38 12.19
CA PHE A 37 5.20 5.33 12.46
C PHE A 37 5.88 3.99 12.78
N PHE A 38 6.89 3.58 12.01
CA PHE A 38 7.63 2.33 12.25
C PHE A 38 8.42 2.29 13.56
N CYS A 39 8.80 3.44 14.12
CA CYS A 39 9.45 3.50 15.43
C CYS A 39 8.47 3.31 16.60
N ALA A 40 7.20 3.63 16.41
CA ALA A 40 6.19 3.62 17.48
C ALA A 40 5.24 2.42 17.41
N THR A 41 5.05 1.83 16.23
CA THR A 41 4.18 0.67 16.04
C THR A 41 4.82 -0.64 16.51
N ASP A 42 4.00 -1.68 16.69
CA ASP A 42 4.49 -3.03 16.92
C ASP A 42 5.12 -3.64 15.65
N GLU A 43 5.95 -4.66 15.87
CA GLU A 43 6.71 -5.36 14.83
C GLU A 43 5.81 -6.01 13.77
N ARG A 44 4.67 -6.57 14.15
CA ARG A 44 3.79 -7.28 13.21
C ARG A 44 3.09 -6.30 12.28
N THR A 45 2.57 -5.19 12.80
CA THR A 45 2.01 -4.09 12.00
C THR A 45 3.07 -3.56 11.03
N ARG A 46 4.29 -3.29 11.52
CA ARG A 46 5.42 -2.82 10.71
C ARG A 46 5.71 -3.77 9.53
N GLN A 47 5.92 -5.05 9.81
CA GLN A 47 6.22 -6.06 8.78
C GLN A 47 5.12 -6.19 7.73
N LEU A 48 3.85 -6.12 8.13
CA LEU A 48 2.73 -6.20 7.20
C LEU A 48 2.69 -4.98 6.28
N ILE A 49 2.91 -3.78 6.81
CA ILE A 49 2.95 -2.55 6.01
C ILE A 49 4.13 -2.55 5.06
N GLU A 50 5.35 -2.86 5.53
CA GLU A 50 6.54 -2.94 4.67
C GLU A 50 6.32 -3.95 3.52
N ARG A 51 5.70 -5.09 3.82
CA ARG A 51 5.37 -6.10 2.80
C ARG A 51 4.32 -5.59 1.81
N ILE A 52 3.31 -4.85 2.28
CA ILE A 52 2.29 -4.23 1.41
C ILE A 52 2.95 -3.20 0.49
N GLU A 53 3.82 -2.33 1.00
CA GLU A 53 4.51 -1.30 0.20
C GLU A 53 5.36 -1.93 -0.92
N LEU A 54 6.11 -2.98 -0.58
CA LEU A 54 6.92 -3.72 -1.56
C LEU A 54 6.05 -4.34 -2.66
N LEU A 55 5.04 -5.13 -2.27
CA LEU A 55 4.18 -5.83 -3.22
C LEU A 55 3.33 -4.86 -4.06
N ALA A 56 2.84 -3.77 -3.46
CA ALA A 56 2.10 -2.73 -4.17
C ALA A 56 2.97 -2.01 -5.19
N SER A 57 4.24 -1.74 -4.87
CA SER A 57 5.18 -1.14 -5.81
C SER A 57 5.42 -2.02 -7.05
N GLU A 58 5.52 -3.33 -6.86
CA GLU A 58 5.66 -4.29 -7.97
C GLU A 58 4.38 -4.43 -8.82
N VAL A 59 3.21 -4.31 -8.19
CA VAL A 59 1.92 -4.59 -8.84
C VAL A 59 1.34 -3.34 -9.52
N PHE A 60 1.43 -2.17 -8.88
CA PHE A 60 0.65 -1.01 -9.30
C PHE A 60 1.34 -0.12 -10.32
N PHE A 61 2.65 -0.23 -10.51
CA PHE A 61 3.37 0.61 -11.44
C PHE A 61 3.85 -0.17 -12.67
N ASP A 62 3.87 0.50 -13.82
CA ASP A 62 4.62 0.03 -14.97
C ASP A 62 6.08 0.46 -14.90
N THR A 63 6.86 0.08 -15.91
CA THR A 63 8.29 0.40 -16.00
C THR A 63 8.59 1.89 -16.14
N CYS A 64 7.60 2.72 -16.49
CA CYS A 64 7.71 4.18 -16.58
C CYS A 64 7.17 4.87 -15.31
N GLY A 65 6.86 4.10 -14.26
CA GLY A 65 6.31 4.62 -13.02
C GLY A 65 4.85 5.07 -13.12
N ARG A 66 4.09 4.63 -14.13
CA ARG A 66 2.67 4.97 -14.29
C ARG A 66 1.78 3.97 -13.56
N ALA A 67 0.67 4.45 -12.98
CA ALA A 67 -0.30 3.59 -12.31
C ALA A 67 -1.05 2.67 -13.30
N ILE A 68 -1.13 1.39 -12.98
CA ILE A 68 -1.84 0.37 -13.76
C ILE A 68 -3.22 0.12 -13.14
N ALA A 69 -4.21 0.88 -13.60
CA ALA A 69 -5.55 0.92 -13.01
C ALA A 69 -6.28 -0.44 -12.94
N HIS A 70 -6.06 -1.37 -13.88
CA HIS A 70 -6.68 -2.69 -13.82
C HIS A 70 -6.06 -3.59 -12.73
N ARG A 71 -4.75 -3.46 -12.45
CA ARG A 71 -4.06 -4.21 -11.39
C ARG A 71 -4.45 -3.70 -10.00
N MET A 72 -4.56 -2.37 -9.86
CA MET A 72 -5.09 -1.76 -8.63
C MET A 72 -6.50 -2.28 -8.29
N ARG A 73 -7.38 -2.39 -9.29
CA ARG A 73 -8.72 -2.96 -9.12
C ARG A 73 -8.67 -4.45 -8.75
N ALA A 74 -7.79 -5.24 -9.36
CA ALA A 74 -7.63 -6.65 -9.04
C ALA A 74 -7.10 -6.90 -7.61
N ALA A 75 -6.30 -5.98 -7.07
CA ALA A 75 -5.78 -6.06 -5.71
C ALA A 75 -6.78 -5.61 -4.63
N ALA A 76 -7.87 -4.91 -5.00
CA ALA A 76 -8.85 -4.41 -4.04
C ALA A 76 -9.54 -5.54 -3.27
N ILE A 77 -9.62 -5.40 -1.94
CA ILE A 77 -10.36 -6.28 -1.04
C ILE A 77 -11.46 -5.48 -0.33
N GLU A 78 -12.40 -6.18 0.32
CA GLU A 78 -13.44 -5.54 1.12
C GLU A 78 -12.83 -4.65 2.21
N GLY A 79 -13.41 -3.46 2.41
CA GLY A 79 -12.92 -2.47 3.38
C GLY A 79 -11.70 -1.65 2.94
N VAL A 80 -11.01 -2.03 1.84
CA VAL A 80 -9.81 -1.34 1.36
C VAL A 80 -10.08 -0.62 0.04
N CYS A 81 -9.68 0.65 -0.05
CA CYS A 81 -9.82 1.45 -1.27
C CYS A 81 -8.47 1.87 -1.83
N ILE A 82 -8.16 1.44 -3.06
CA ILE A 82 -6.88 1.72 -3.72
C ILE A 82 -7.11 2.79 -4.80
N ARG A 83 -6.47 3.94 -4.65
CA ARG A 83 -6.67 5.09 -5.56
C ARG A 83 -5.36 5.84 -5.82
N GLN A 84 -5.20 6.29 -7.06
CA GLN A 84 -4.12 7.20 -7.41
C GLN A 84 -4.44 8.61 -6.92
N LYS A 85 -3.47 9.29 -6.30
CA LYS A 85 -3.57 10.70 -5.91
C LYS A 85 -3.42 11.58 -7.15
N ARG A 86 -4.41 12.44 -7.39
CA ARG A 86 -4.45 13.32 -8.58
C ARG A 86 -3.57 14.57 -8.44
N SER A 87 -3.25 14.96 -7.22
CA SER A 87 -2.45 16.16 -6.90
C SER A 87 -0.96 15.85 -6.66
N ALA A 88 -0.45 14.73 -7.20
CA ALA A 88 0.97 14.42 -7.15
C ALA A 88 1.78 15.26 -8.16
N PRO A 89 3.08 15.52 -7.90
CA PRO A 89 3.99 16.10 -8.87
C PRO A 89 3.94 15.39 -10.23
N ALA A 90 4.23 16.10 -11.32
CA ALA A 90 4.12 15.53 -12.67
C ALA A 90 5.09 14.37 -12.92
N ASP A 91 6.22 14.40 -12.21
CA ASP A 91 7.33 13.46 -12.17
C ASP A 91 7.13 12.31 -11.15
N GLU A 92 5.96 12.23 -10.50
CA GLU A 92 5.66 11.20 -9.50
C GLU A 92 4.28 10.57 -9.74
N THR A 93 4.16 9.28 -9.47
CA THR A 93 2.86 8.64 -9.27
C THR A 93 2.73 8.24 -7.82
N VAL A 94 1.72 8.78 -7.14
CA VAL A 94 1.39 8.43 -5.76
C VAL A 94 0.07 7.64 -5.73
N ILE A 95 0.05 6.52 -5.03
CA ILE A 95 -1.12 5.67 -4.81
C ILE A 95 -1.38 5.57 -3.31
N HIS A 96 -2.63 5.80 -2.91
CA HIS A 96 -3.10 5.58 -1.56
C HIS A 96 -3.87 4.26 -1.48
N ILE A 97 -3.53 3.46 -0.48
CA ILE A 97 -4.29 2.29 -0.04
C ILE A 97 -5.00 2.71 1.24
N ALA A 98 -6.24 3.15 1.12
CA ALA A 98 -7.05 3.57 2.25
C ALA A 98 -7.65 2.36 2.96
N LEU A 99 -7.46 2.32 4.28
CA LEU A 99 -7.99 1.33 5.20
C LEU A 99 -9.23 1.92 5.93
N PRO A 100 -10.04 1.09 6.61
CA PRO A 100 -11.08 1.56 7.52
C PRO A 100 -10.51 2.50 8.59
N GLY A 101 -11.36 3.40 9.12
CA GLY A 101 -10.94 4.32 10.18
C GLY A 101 -10.07 5.49 9.70
N LYS A 102 -10.14 5.87 8.42
CA LYS A 102 -9.42 7.01 7.80
C LYS A 102 -7.88 6.85 7.76
N ARG A 103 -7.36 5.65 8.01
CA ARG A 103 -5.94 5.34 7.91
C ARG A 103 -5.56 5.00 6.47
N TYR A 104 -4.33 5.23 6.07
CA TYR A 104 -3.87 4.89 4.72
C TYR A 104 -2.37 4.57 4.67
N ILE A 105 -2.01 3.76 3.68
CA ILE A 105 -0.63 3.50 3.29
C ILE A 105 -0.38 4.23 1.97
N THR A 106 0.77 4.90 1.85
CA THR A 106 1.19 5.58 0.62
C THR A 106 2.25 4.75 -0.09
N VAL A 107 2.08 4.57 -1.39
CA VAL A 107 3.12 3.98 -2.25
C VAL A 107 3.34 4.93 -3.40
N SER A 108 4.58 5.32 -3.65
CA SER A 108 4.91 6.20 -4.76
C SER A 108 6.12 5.73 -5.55
N THR A 109 6.22 6.24 -6.78
CA THR A 109 7.36 6.00 -7.65
C THR A 109 7.58 7.21 -8.55
N ALA A 110 8.84 7.45 -8.90
CA ALA A 110 9.20 8.44 -9.89
C ALA A 110 8.76 8.01 -11.29
N ARG A 111 8.42 9.00 -12.12
CA ARG A 111 8.12 8.81 -13.54
C ARG A 111 9.35 9.11 -14.39
N PHE A 112 9.51 8.33 -15.46
CA PHE A 112 10.59 8.44 -16.42
C PHE A 112 10.05 8.47 -17.85
#